data_AF-A0A535C8G2-F1
#
_entry.id   AF-A0A535C8G2-F1
#
_cell.length_a   1.000
_cell.length_b   1.000
_cell.length_c   1.000
_cell.angle_alpha   90.00
_cell.angle_beta   90.00
_cell.angle_gamma   90.00
#
_symmetry.space_group_name_H-M   'P 1'
#
loop_
_entity.id
_entity.type
_entity.pdbx_description
1 polymer ?
#
loop_
_entity_poly.entity_id
_entity_poly.type
_entity_poly.pdbx_seq_one_letter_code
_entity_poly.pdbx_strand_id
1 'polypeptide(L)'
;MLKSFVRTLRGPSRDPRMAHISLPLPRNLPDEQVLEALDIALDENPDPAYLVETLPRALRTVTGHDYEVLDRTSADVTGSYIKTSVMIRD
;
A
#
# COMPACT_ATOMS: atom_id res chain seq x y z
N MET A 1 -19.36 -1.50 11.81
CA MET A 1 -19.83 -2.81 11.31
C MET A 1 -19.99 -2.93 9.79
N LEU A 2 -20.18 -1.83 9.02
CA LEU A 2 -20.32 -1.94 7.55
C LEU A 2 -19.01 -2.23 6.76
N LYS A 3 -17.82 -1.95 7.33
CA LYS A 3 -16.53 -2.17 6.62
C LYS A 3 -16.20 -3.64 6.36
N SER A 4 -16.75 -4.57 7.14
CA SER A 4 -16.40 -5.99 7.07
C SER A 4 -17.05 -6.71 5.89
N PHE A 5 -18.21 -6.26 5.40
CA PHE A 5 -18.96 -6.94 4.34
C PHE A 5 -18.34 -6.77 2.93
N VAL A 6 -17.63 -5.67 2.68
CA VAL A 6 -16.94 -5.46 1.39
C VAL A 6 -15.72 -6.37 1.27
N ARG A 7 -15.07 -6.70 2.39
CA ARG A 7 -13.89 -7.58 2.49
C ARG A 7 -14.21 -9.05 2.18
N THR A 8 -15.45 -9.50 2.36
CA THR A 8 -15.83 -10.91 2.18
C THR A 8 -16.19 -11.28 0.73
N LEU A 9 -16.57 -10.32 -0.12
CA LEU A 9 -16.96 -10.57 -1.52
C LEU A 9 -15.93 -10.14 -2.56
N ARG A 10 -15.00 -9.25 -2.21
CA ARG A 10 -13.84 -8.87 -3.02
C ARG A 10 -12.60 -9.30 -2.26
N GLY A 11 -11.87 -10.28 -2.79
CA GLY A 11 -10.58 -10.69 -2.21
C GLY A 11 -9.64 -9.49 -1.99
N PRO A 12 -8.64 -9.62 -1.10
CA PRO A 12 -7.82 -8.52 -0.62
C PRO A 12 -7.13 -7.74 -1.74
N SER A 13 -6.83 -8.38 -2.88
CA SER A 13 -6.26 -7.75 -4.08
C SER A 13 -7.17 -6.74 -4.80
N ARG A 14 -8.48 -6.68 -4.48
CA ARG A 14 -9.46 -5.74 -5.07
C ARG A 14 -9.83 -4.58 -4.14
N ASP A 15 -9.15 -4.45 -3.00
CA ASP A 15 -9.32 -3.30 -2.12
C ASP A 15 -8.84 -2.01 -2.82
N PRO A 16 -9.57 -0.89 -2.76
CA PRO A 16 -9.15 0.37 -3.38
C PRO A 16 -7.77 0.84 -2.91
N ARG A 17 -7.34 0.52 -1.68
CA ARG A 17 -6.02 0.92 -1.15
C ARG A 17 -4.87 0.19 -1.84
N MET A 18 -5.10 -1.03 -2.32
CA MET A 18 -4.12 -1.76 -3.13
C MET A 18 -3.82 -1.07 -4.46
N ALA A 19 -4.64 -0.11 -4.91
CA ALA A 19 -4.36 0.68 -6.11
C ALA A 19 -3.08 1.54 -5.99
N HIS A 20 -2.67 1.85 -4.75
CA HIS A 20 -1.43 2.57 -4.46
C HIS A 20 -0.20 1.66 -4.38
N ILE A 21 -0.36 0.33 -4.48
CA ILE A 21 0.75 -0.61 -4.45
C ILE A 21 0.99 -1.16 -5.85
N SER A 22 2.23 -1.05 -6.31
CA SER A 22 2.69 -1.67 -7.55
C SER A 22 2.89 -3.16 -7.33
N LEU A 23 2.21 -3.96 -8.14
CA LEU A 23 2.39 -5.41 -8.21
C LEU A 23 3.57 -5.77 -9.15
N PRO A 24 4.22 -6.94 -8.97
CA PRO A 24 3.95 -7.98 -7.97
C PRO A 24 4.50 -7.67 -6.57
N LEU A 25 3.88 -8.24 -5.54
CA LEU A 25 4.38 -8.20 -4.16
C LEU A 25 5.52 -9.20 -3.94
N PRO A 26 6.38 -8.96 -2.92
CA PRO A 26 7.32 -9.96 -2.42
C PRO A 26 6.62 -11.27 -2.03
N ARG A 27 7.29 -12.41 -2.25
CA ARG A 27 6.68 -13.74 -2.09
C ARG A 27 6.16 -14.02 -0.68
N ASN A 28 6.79 -13.43 0.33
CA ASN A 28 6.46 -13.62 1.74
C ASN A 28 5.53 -12.53 2.29
N LEU A 29 5.01 -11.66 1.43
CA LEU A 29 4.16 -10.54 1.82
C LEU A 29 2.74 -10.75 1.29
N PRO A 30 1.84 -11.38 2.08
CA PRO A 30 0.45 -11.56 1.69
C PRO A 30 -0.30 -10.22 1.66
N ASP A 31 -1.25 -10.10 0.73
CA ASP A 31 -2.08 -8.89 0.56
C ASP A 31 -2.73 -8.41 1.88
N GLU A 32 -3.09 -9.32 2.78
CA GLU A 32 -3.69 -8.99 4.08
C GLU A 32 -2.75 -8.19 4.98
N GLN A 33 -1.46 -8.55 5.01
CA GLN A 33 -0.46 -7.81 5.77
C GLN A 33 -0.15 -6.45 5.14
N VAL A 34 -0.20 -6.37 3.80
CA VAL A 34 -0.07 -5.09 3.08
C VAL A 34 -1.23 -4.16 3.42
N LEU A 35 -2.46 -4.68 3.46
CA LEU A 35 -3.64 -3.89 3.82
C LEU A 35 -3.57 -3.38 5.27
N GLU A 36 -3.11 -4.22 6.20
CA GLU A 36 -2.92 -3.82 7.60
C GLU A 36 -1.81 -2.77 7.74
N ALA A 37 -0.71 -2.93 7.02
CA ALA A 37 0.35 -1.93 6.98
C ALA A 37 -0.12 -0.61 6.33
N LEU A 38 -0.94 -0.68 5.28
CA LEU A 38 -1.56 0.50 4.67
C LEU A 38 -2.51 1.21 5.62
N ASP A 39 -3.27 0.47 6.43
CA ASP A 39 -4.12 1.05 7.47
C ASP A 39 -3.28 1.85 8.48
N ILE A 40 -2.18 1.27 8.97
CA ILE A 40 -1.27 1.95 9.91
C ILE A 40 -0.61 3.17 9.27
N ALA A 41 -0.10 3.02 8.04
CA ALA A 41 0.59 4.09 7.32
C ALA A 41 -0.34 5.28 7.02
N LEU A 42 -1.58 5.00 6.58
CA LEU A 42 -2.57 6.03 6.27
C LEU A 42 -3.19 6.68 7.53
N ASP A 43 -3.19 5.97 8.66
CA ASP A 43 -3.54 6.57 9.96
C ASP A 43 -2.43 7.52 10.45
N GLU A 44 -1.15 7.24 10.16
CA GLU A 44 -0.03 8.15 10.45
C GLU A 44 -0.01 9.36 9.52
N ASN A 45 -0.22 9.14 8.21
CA ASN A 45 -0.40 10.22 7.23
C ASN A 45 -1.42 9.80 6.16
N PRO A 46 -2.57 10.48 6.05
CA PRO A 46 -3.62 10.09 5.12
C PRO A 46 -3.28 10.37 3.64
N ASP A 47 -2.22 11.12 3.35
CA ASP A 47 -1.79 11.41 1.98
C ASP A 47 -0.96 10.23 1.40
N PRO A 48 -1.45 9.56 0.34
CA PRO A 48 -0.73 8.45 -0.29
C PRO A 48 0.65 8.79 -0.85
N ALA A 49 0.95 10.08 -1.08
CA ALA A 49 2.27 10.52 -1.51
C ALA A 49 3.35 10.23 -0.46
N TYR A 50 2.97 10.10 0.81
CA TYR A 50 3.87 9.84 1.93
C TYR A 50 3.98 8.35 2.31
N LEU A 51 3.47 7.46 1.46
CA LEU A 51 3.58 6.02 1.70
C LEU A 51 5.03 5.54 1.66
N VAL A 52 5.93 6.22 0.94
CA VAL A 52 7.35 5.86 0.88
C VAL A 52 8.01 5.98 2.26
N GLU A 53 7.60 6.96 3.05
CA GLU A 53 8.13 7.22 4.38
C GLU A 53 7.42 6.43 5.47
N THR A 54 6.09 6.29 5.38
CA THR A 54 5.26 5.70 6.43
C THR A 54 5.13 4.17 6.31
N LEU A 55 5.07 3.64 5.08
CA LEU A 55 4.82 2.23 4.83
C LEU A 55 5.96 1.30 5.29
N PRO A 56 7.27 1.62 5.17
CA PRO A 56 8.34 0.76 5.69
C PRO A 56 8.18 0.45 7.18
N ARG A 57 7.88 1.47 7.98
CA ARG A 57 7.67 1.33 9.43
C ARG A 57 6.42 0.50 9.73
N ALA A 58 5.34 0.73 8.99
CA ALA A 58 4.11 -0.03 9.13
C ALA A 58 4.31 -1.51 8.77
N LEU A 59 4.98 -1.79 7.64
CA LEU A 59 5.31 -3.15 7.21
C LEU A 59 6.16 -3.88 8.25
N ARG A 60 7.18 -3.22 8.81
CA ARG A 60 7.99 -3.77 9.90
C ARG A 60 7.15 -4.08 11.14
N THR A 61 6.18 -3.24 11.47
CA THR A 61 5.29 -3.44 12.63
C THR A 61 4.38 -4.66 12.46
N VAL A 62 3.85 -4.86 11.25
CA VAL A 62 2.92 -5.98 10.95
C VAL A 62 3.66 -7.30 10.73
N THR A 63 4.80 -7.26 10.03
CA THR A 63 5.48 -8.47 9.52
C THR A 63 6.74 -8.83 10.31
N GLY A 64 7.30 -7.88 11.07
CA GLY A 64 8.63 -8.03 11.68
C GLY A 64 9.79 -7.94 10.67
N HIS A 65 9.52 -7.72 9.38
CA HIS A 65 10.50 -7.63 8.32
C HIS A 65 10.70 -6.20 7.82
N ASP A 66 11.96 -5.83 7.56
CA ASP A 66 12.33 -4.56 6.95
C ASP A 66 12.24 -4.67 5.43
N TYR A 67 11.08 -4.32 4.87
CA TYR A 67 10.89 -4.20 3.43
C TYR A 67 11.34 -2.84 2.91
N GLU A 68 11.94 -2.82 1.72
CA GLU A 68 12.24 -1.59 0.98
C GLU A 68 10.96 -1.10 0.27
N VAL A 69 10.63 0.18 0.43
CA VAL A 69 9.52 0.83 -0.26
C VAL A 69 10.06 1.91 -1.18
N LEU A 70 9.74 1.78 -2.47
CA LEU A 70 10.22 2.68 -3.51
C LEU A 70 9.06 3.49 -4.10
N ASP A 71 9.27 4.78 -4.30
CA ASP A 71 8.33 5.60 -5.05
C ASP A 71 8.26 5.13 -6.51
N ARG A 72 7.04 4.95 -7.01
CA ARG A 72 6.73 4.62 -8.40
C ARG A 72 5.68 5.57 -8.95
N THR A 73 5.53 6.74 -8.35
CA THR A 73 4.61 7.77 -8.80
C THR A 73 4.91 8.13 -10.26
N SER A 74 3.88 8.02 -11.09
CA SER A 74 3.95 8.29 -12.51
C SER A 74 3.11 9.51 -12.82
N ALA A 75 3.74 10.54 -13.37
CA ALA A 75 3.06 11.74 -13.83
C ALA A 75 3.23 11.91 -15.34
N ASP A 76 2.21 12.42 -16.01
CA ASP A 76 2.36 12.89 -17.39
C ASP A 76 3.09 14.24 -17.44
N VAL A 77 3.62 14.61 -18.60
CA VAL A 77 4.41 15.84 -18.78
C VAL A 77 3.55 17.10 -18.53
N THR A 78 2.24 17.00 -18.70
CA THR A 78 1.32 18.13 -18.47
C THR A 78 0.88 18.28 -17.01
N GLY A 79 1.14 17.28 -16.16
CA GLY A 79 0.67 17.22 -14.77
C GLY A 79 -0.83 16.96 -14.63
N SER A 80 -1.55 16.74 -15.73
CA SER A 80 -2.99 16.44 -15.73
C SER A 80 -3.31 15.04 -15.20
N TYR A 81 -2.33 14.14 -15.20
CA TYR A 81 -2.47 12.78 -14.71
C TYR A 81 -1.30 12.44 -13.81
N ILE A 82 -1.61 12.21 -12.53
CA ILE A 82 -0.66 11.74 -11.52
C ILE A 82 -1.22 10.45 -10.94
N LYS A 83 -0.42 9.39 -11.01
CA LYS A 83 -0.70 8.11 -10.37
C LYS A 83 0.32 7.88 -9.28
N THR A 84 -0.08 8.16 -8.04
CA THR A 84 0.72 7.85 -6.85
C THR A 84 0.68 6.36 -6.56
N SER A 85 1.85 5.73 -6.61
CA SER A 85 1.99 4.32 -6.27
C SER A 85 3.39 4.02 -5.76
N VAL A 86 3.52 3.03 -4.88
CA VAL A 86 4.79 2.57 -4.32
C VAL A 86 5.03 1.11 -4.64
N MET A 87 6.28 0.71 -4.79
CA MET A 87 6.70 -0.68 -4.96
C MET A 87 7.34 -1.19 -3.68
N ILE A 88 6.94 -2.38 -3.24
CA ILE A 88 7.50 -3.05 -2.08
C ILE A 88 8.47 -4.12 -2.55
N ARG A 89 9.67 -4.13 -1.97
CA ARG A 89 10.76 -5.05 -2.29
C ARG A 89 11.32 -5.66 -1.00
N ASP A 90 11.78 -6.90 -1.11
CA ASP A 90 12.54 -7.62 -0.06
C ASP A 90 14.03 -7.24 -0.10
#